data_AF-A0A8S3IA08-F1
#
_entry.id   AF-A0A8S3IA08-F1
#
_cell.length_a   1.000
_cell.length_b   1.000
_cell.length_c   1.000
_cell.angle_alpha   90.00
_cell.angle_beta   90.00
_cell.angle_gamma   90.00
#
_symmetry.space_group_name_H-M   'P 1'
#
loop_
_entity.id
_entity.type
_entity.pdbx_description
1 polymer ?
#
loop_
_entity_poly.entity_id
_entity_poly.type
_entity_poly.pdbx_seq_one_letter_code
_entity_poly.pdbx_strand_id
1 'polypeptide(L)'
;QIGNSQKPLIDNISIPIEYYQYKDSIENDIQQADIVISHAGAGTILQALEAHKPLLVVVNEKLMNNHQLEIANEMEQHGYLFHCTCSKLATTLKQFVNHTFKQYEKGDPLLFGQYLNQIMS
;
A
#
# COMPACT_ATOMS: atom_id res chain seq x y z
N GLN A 1 9.20 6.33 3.01
CA GLN A 1 10.11 6.74 1.92
C GLN A 1 9.57 7.99 1.21
N ILE A 2 10.41 8.97 0.88
CA ILE A 2 9.98 10.22 0.19
C ILE A 2 10.46 10.34 -1.27
N GLY A 3 11.37 9.46 -1.71
CA GLY A 3 11.91 9.45 -3.07
C GLY A 3 12.62 10.75 -3.43
N ASN A 4 12.35 11.26 -4.63
CA ASN A 4 12.86 12.55 -5.13
C ASN A 4 12.11 13.78 -4.58
N SER A 5 11.14 13.59 -3.68
CA SER A 5 10.39 14.69 -3.09
C SER A 5 11.25 15.49 -2.11
N GLN A 6 10.87 16.75 -1.87
CA GLN A 6 11.48 17.55 -0.82
C GLN A 6 11.23 16.91 0.55
N LYS A 7 12.17 17.13 1.49
CA LYS A 7 11.99 16.71 2.88
C LYS A 7 10.71 17.35 3.43
N PRO A 8 9.83 16.59 4.10
CA PRO A 8 8.62 17.14 4.66
C PRO A 8 8.97 18.23 5.69
N LEU A 9 8.26 19.34 5.66
CA LEU A 9 8.29 20.32 6.74
C LEU A 9 7.50 19.74 7.90
N ILE A 10 8.20 19.36 8.98
CA ILE A 10 7.62 18.79 10.18
C ILE A 10 7.64 19.86 11.27
N ASP A 11 6.64 20.73 11.25
CA ASP A 11 6.46 21.75 12.28
C ASP A 11 5.35 21.32 13.24
N ASN A 12 5.63 21.35 14.56
CA ASN A 12 4.66 21.13 15.64
C ASN A 12 3.84 19.82 15.59
N ILE A 13 4.44 18.71 15.16
CA ILE A 13 3.80 17.38 15.23
C ILE A 13 4.24 16.66 16.51
N SER A 14 3.29 16.21 17.33
CA SER A 14 3.55 15.49 18.61
C SER A 14 3.93 14.01 18.41
N ILE A 15 3.98 13.54 17.17
CA ILE A 15 4.21 12.15 16.80
C ILE A 15 5.64 12.04 16.24
N PRO A 16 6.47 11.11 16.72
CA PRO A 16 7.77 10.83 16.12
C PRO A 16 7.61 10.42 14.66
N ILE A 17 8.37 11.04 13.76
CA ILE A 17 8.33 10.75 12.33
C ILE A 17 9.74 10.41 11.87
N GLU A 18 9.87 9.24 11.25
CA GLU A 18 11.08 8.81 10.56
C GLU A 18 10.85 8.80 9.04
N TYR A 19 11.83 9.28 8.29
CA TYR A 19 11.76 9.28 6.83
C TYR A 19 13.14 9.11 6.21
N TYR A 20 13.15 8.62 4.97
CA TYR A 20 14.34 8.39 4.16
C TYR A 20 14.01 8.63 2.68
N GLN A 21 14.99 9.05 1.88
CA GLN A 21 14.81 9.27 0.44
C GLN A 21 14.63 7.95 -0.31
N TYR A 22 15.66 7.09 -0.31
CA TYR A 22 15.65 5.77 -0.90
C TYR A 22 16.32 4.79 0.06
N LYS A 23 15.81 3.56 0.09
CA LYS A 23 16.44 2.40 0.72
C LYS A 23 16.51 1.30 -0.33
N ASP A 24 17.51 0.44 -0.24
CA ASP A 24 17.65 -0.73 -1.12
C ASP A 24 16.52 -1.74 -0.90
N SER A 25 15.99 -1.81 0.33
CA SER A 25 14.82 -2.62 0.68
C SER A 25 14.00 -1.94 1.76
N ILE A 26 12.67 -2.09 1.65
CA ILE A 26 11.68 -1.66 2.65
C ILE A 26 11.07 -2.86 3.40
N GLU A 27 11.54 -4.08 3.14
CA GLU A 27 10.96 -5.31 3.70
C GLU A 27 10.98 -5.31 5.23
N ASN A 28 12.08 -4.90 5.84
CA ASN A 28 12.19 -4.82 7.30
C ASN A 28 11.25 -3.75 7.89
N ASP A 29 11.05 -2.63 7.18
CA ASP A 29 10.10 -1.59 7.59
C ASP A 29 8.66 -2.15 7.56
N ILE A 30 8.31 -2.91 6.51
CA ILE A 30 7.00 -3.57 6.37
C ILE A 30 6.82 -4.62 7.48
N GLN A 31 7.81 -5.47 7.73
CA GLN A 31 7.73 -6.54 8.74
C GLN A 31 7.52 -6.01 10.15
N GLN A 32 8.12 -4.85 10.48
CA GLN A 32 7.97 -4.22 11.79
C GLN A 32 6.68 -3.39 11.92
N ALA A 33 6.06 -2.99 10.81
CA ALA A 33 4.84 -2.19 10.84
C ALA A 33 3.62 -3.01 11.28
N ASP A 34 2.71 -2.38 12.03
CA ASP A 34 1.39 -2.94 12.32
C ASP A 34 0.44 -2.79 11.11
N ILE A 35 0.58 -1.68 10.39
CA ILE A 35 -0.21 -1.33 9.21
C ILE A 35 0.69 -0.72 8.14
N VAL A 36 0.37 -0.97 6.87
CA VAL A 36 1.05 -0.34 5.74
C VAL A 36 0.06 0.54 4.99
N ILE A 37 0.46 1.79 4.73
CA ILE A 37 -0.27 2.70 3.85
C ILE A 37 0.65 3.00 2.68
N SER A 38 0.24 2.64 1.46
CA SER A 38 1.07 2.80 0.26
C SER A 38 0.28 3.43 -0.87
N HIS A 39 0.99 4.05 -1.82
CA HIS A 39 0.43 4.24 -3.15
C HIS A 39 0.36 2.88 -3.86
N ALA A 40 -0.48 2.75 -4.89
CA ALA A 40 -0.77 1.49 -5.58
C ALA A 40 0.37 0.90 -6.43
N GLY A 41 1.62 1.07 -6.01
CA GLY A 41 2.74 0.35 -6.61
C GLY A 41 2.63 -1.14 -6.32
N ALA A 42 2.51 -1.97 -7.36
CA ALA A 42 2.25 -3.40 -7.17
C ALA A 42 3.37 -4.16 -6.46
N GLY A 43 4.63 -3.71 -6.57
CA GLY A 43 5.72 -4.27 -5.76
C GLY A 43 5.45 -4.12 -4.26
N THR A 44 5.03 -2.93 -3.83
CA THR A 44 4.69 -2.67 -2.42
C THR A 44 3.44 -3.43 -1.98
N ILE A 45 2.43 -3.52 -2.85
CA ILE A 45 1.21 -4.32 -2.58
C ILE A 45 1.61 -5.77 -2.30
N LEU A 46 2.38 -6.38 -3.20
CA LEU A 46 2.83 -7.76 -3.05
C LEU A 46 3.67 -7.96 -1.79
N GLN A 47 4.66 -7.10 -1.55
CA GLN A 47 5.52 -7.19 -0.36
C GLN A 47 4.73 -7.07 0.96
N ALA A 48 3.74 -6.18 1.03
CA ALA A 48 2.90 -6.03 2.22
C ALA A 48 1.99 -7.23 2.44
N LEU A 49 1.38 -7.75 1.37
CA LEU A 49 0.51 -8.93 1.44
C LEU A 49 1.27 -10.22 1.78
N GLU A 50 2.44 -10.44 1.17
CA GLU A 50 3.34 -11.57 1.51
C GLU A 50 3.88 -11.47 2.94
N ALA A 51 4.01 -10.25 3.48
CA ALA A 51 4.35 -10.02 4.89
C ALA A 51 3.16 -10.16 5.84
N HIS A 52 1.97 -10.54 5.33
CA HIS A 52 0.71 -10.62 6.06
C HIS A 52 0.35 -9.32 6.81
N LYS A 53 0.70 -8.17 6.23
CA LYS A 53 0.42 -6.86 6.82
C LYS A 53 -0.89 -6.29 6.28
N PRO A 54 -1.78 -5.78 7.16
CA PRO A 54 -2.91 -4.97 6.74
C PRO A 54 -2.44 -3.82 5.84
N LEU A 55 -3.06 -3.69 4.68
CA LEU A 55 -2.66 -2.74 3.65
C LEU A 55 -3.80 -1.80 3.27
N LEU A 56 -3.56 -0.49 3.37
CA LEU A 56 -4.43 0.55 2.82
C LEU A 56 -3.76 1.21 1.61
N VAL A 57 -4.31 0.96 0.43
CA VAL A 57 -3.82 1.53 -0.82
C VAL A 57 -4.46 2.89 -1.05
N VAL A 58 -3.63 3.93 -1.20
CA VAL A 58 -4.08 5.28 -1.52
C VAL A 58 -3.85 5.55 -3.00
N VAL A 59 -4.94 5.59 -3.76
CA VAL A 59 -4.93 5.77 -5.21
C VAL A 59 -4.86 7.26 -5.57
N ASN A 60 -4.00 7.61 -6.52
CA ASN A 60 -3.96 8.94 -7.11
C ASN A 60 -4.68 8.93 -8.46
N GLU A 61 -5.95 9.31 -8.46
CA GLU A 61 -6.83 9.30 -9.64
C GLU A 61 -6.28 10.10 -10.85
N LYS A 62 -5.32 11.01 -10.64
CA LYS A 62 -4.75 11.86 -11.72
C LYS A 62 -3.52 11.27 -12.40
N LEU A 63 -2.80 10.37 -11.73
CA LEU A 63 -1.50 9.86 -12.18
C LEU A 63 -1.46 8.33 -12.26
N MET A 64 -2.46 7.65 -11.70
CA MET A 64 -2.49 6.21 -11.59
C MET A 64 -3.01 5.60 -12.89
N ASN A 65 -2.25 4.65 -13.43
CA ASN A 65 -2.70 3.87 -14.57
C ASN A 65 -3.88 2.98 -14.14
N ASN A 66 -4.85 2.78 -15.03
CA ASN A 66 -6.06 1.98 -14.77
C ASN A 66 -5.72 0.58 -14.21
N HIS A 67 -4.60 -0.01 -14.64
CA HIS A 67 -4.16 -1.33 -14.15
C HIS A 67 -3.85 -1.38 -12.66
N GLN A 68 -3.21 -0.36 -12.08
CA GLN A 68 -2.94 -0.37 -10.64
C GLN A 68 -4.25 -0.27 -9.84
N LEU A 69 -5.25 0.41 -10.39
CA LEU A 69 -6.58 0.54 -9.79
C LEU A 69 -7.35 -0.78 -9.88
N GLU A 70 -7.22 -1.50 -11.00
CA GLU A 70 -7.77 -2.84 -11.16
C GLU A 70 -7.25 -3.81 -10.09
N ILE A 71 -5.93 -3.78 -9.83
CA ILE A 71 -5.31 -4.61 -8.78
C ILE A 71 -5.87 -4.24 -7.41
N ALA A 72 -5.88 -2.95 -7.07
CA ALA A 72 -6.39 -2.50 -5.78
C ALA A 72 -7.87 -2.87 -5.58
N ASN A 73 -8.69 -2.72 -6.61
CA ASN A 73 -10.10 -3.11 -6.60
C ASN A 73 -10.28 -4.62 -6.40
N GLU A 74 -9.56 -5.44 -7.17
CA GLU A 74 -9.73 -6.90 -7.10
C GLU A 74 -9.28 -7.41 -5.73
N MET A 75 -8.14 -6.94 -5.22
CA MET A 75 -7.66 -7.34 -3.89
C MET A 75 -8.59 -6.87 -2.77
N GLU A 76 -9.21 -5.70 -2.88
CA GLU A 76 -10.23 -5.26 -1.93
C GLU A 76 -11.50 -6.13 -1.99
N GLN A 77 -11.98 -6.46 -3.20
CA GLN A 77 -13.14 -7.34 -3.37
C GLN A 77 -12.91 -8.73 -2.77
N HIS A 78 -11.68 -9.23 -2.82
CA HIS A 78 -11.31 -10.49 -2.20
C HIS A 78 -11.06 -10.39 -0.68
N GLY A 79 -10.97 -9.17 -0.13
CA GLY A 79 -10.83 -8.89 1.29
C GLY A 79 -9.39 -8.88 1.82
N TYR A 80 -8.41 -8.67 0.93
CA TYR A 80 -6.98 -8.66 1.28
C TYR A 80 -6.48 -7.27 1.71
N LEU A 81 -7.06 -6.20 1.16
CA LEU A 81 -6.67 -4.82 1.43
C LEU A 81 -7.87 -3.90 1.35
N PHE A 82 -7.72 -2.64 1.77
CA PHE A 82 -8.65 -1.57 1.39
C PHE A 82 -7.97 -0.63 0.42
N HIS A 83 -8.76 0.05 -0.40
CA HIS A 83 -8.24 1.16 -1.19
C HIS A 83 -9.11 2.41 -1.09
N CYS A 84 -8.50 3.57 -1.23
CA CYS A 84 -9.21 4.85 -1.21
C CYS A 84 -8.45 5.93 -1.97
N THR A 85 -9.14 7.00 -2.32
CA THR A 85 -8.51 8.24 -2.81
C THR A 85 -7.93 9.04 -1.66
N CYS A 86 -7.02 9.99 -1.94
CA CYS A 86 -6.48 10.88 -0.91
C CYS A 86 -7.57 11.62 -0.12
N SER A 87 -8.69 12.01 -0.77
CA SER A 87 -9.80 12.72 -0.13
C SER A 87 -10.60 11.84 0.84
N LYS A 88 -10.57 10.52 0.67
CA LYS A 88 -11.28 9.55 1.52
C LYS A 88 -10.39 8.86 2.54
N LEU A 89 -9.08 9.13 2.54
CA LEU A 89 -8.10 8.47 3.41
C LEU A 89 -8.52 8.48 4.89
N ALA A 90 -8.89 9.65 5.43
CA ALA A 90 -9.27 9.76 6.84
C ALA A 90 -10.53 8.93 7.19
N THR A 91 -11.50 8.84 6.29
CA THR A 91 -12.72 8.05 6.50
C THR A 91 -12.45 6.56 6.35
N THR A 92 -11.69 6.15 5.35
CA THR A 92 -11.34 4.74 5.11
C THR A 92 -10.44 4.22 6.21
N LEU A 93 -9.49 5.03 6.72
CA LEU A 93 -8.61 4.63 7.81
C LEU A 93 -9.39 4.29 9.10
N LYS A 94 -10.49 4.99 9.39
CA LYS A 94 -11.36 4.66 10.55
C LYS A 94 -12.06 3.31 10.40
N GLN A 95 -12.41 2.93 9.16
CA GLN A 95 -13.00 1.62 8.88
C GLN A 95 -11.93 0.54 8.92
N PHE A 96 -10.78 0.84 8.32
CA PHE A 96 -9.61 -0.04 8.22
C PHE A 96 -9.14 -0.56 9.58
N VAL A 97 -8.97 0.32 10.58
CA VAL A 97 -8.48 -0.08 11.91
C VAL A 97 -9.41 -1.03 12.66
N ASN A 98 -10.68 -1.14 12.26
CA ASN A 98 -11.66 -2.03 12.87
C ASN A 98 -11.93 -3.27 12.01
N HIS A 99 -11.23 -3.43 10.89
CA HIS A 99 -11.44 -4.53 9.96
C HIS A 99 -10.46 -5.68 10.19
N THR A 100 -10.88 -6.89 9.82
CA THR A 100 -10.03 -8.09 9.80
C THR A 100 -9.83 -8.50 8.35
N PHE A 101 -8.58 -8.43 7.89
CA PHE A 101 -8.20 -8.77 6.52
C PHE A 101 -7.96 -10.27 6.37
N LYS A 102 -8.24 -10.80 5.19
CA LYS A 102 -7.76 -12.13 4.80
C LYS A 102 -6.25 -12.10 4.62
N GLN A 103 -5.60 -13.19 4.98
CA GLN A 103 -4.19 -13.38 4.72
C GLN A 103 -3.99 -13.87 3.30
N TYR A 104 -3.08 -13.22 2.59
CA TYR A 104 -2.68 -13.63 1.26
C TYR A 104 -1.66 -14.77 1.38
N GLU A 105 -1.91 -15.89 0.71
CA GLU A 105 -0.99 -17.02 0.69
C GLU A 105 -0.02 -16.89 -0.49
N LYS A 106 1.27 -17.08 -0.22
CA LYS A 106 2.29 -16.99 -1.25
C LYS A 106 2.02 -17.98 -2.38
N GLY A 107 1.91 -17.46 -3.61
CA GLY A 107 1.60 -18.26 -4.80
C GLY A 107 0.11 -18.31 -5.15
N ASP A 108 -0.75 -17.55 -4.45
CA ASP A 108 -2.12 -17.31 -4.92
C ASP A 108 -2.06 -16.63 -6.31
N PRO A 109 -2.60 -17.29 -7.35
CA PRO A 109 -2.47 -16.87 -8.74
C PRO A 109 -3.18 -15.55 -9.03
N LEU A 110 -4.12 -15.12 -8.18
CA LEU A 110 -4.86 -13.86 -8.34
C LEU A 110 -3.88 -12.68 -8.40
N LEU A 111 -3.11 -12.48 -7.34
CA LEU A 111 -2.17 -11.37 -7.24
C LEU A 111 -0.93 -11.59 -8.11
N PHE A 112 -0.42 -12.83 -8.20
CA PHE A 112 0.77 -13.12 -8.99
C PHE A 112 0.54 -12.91 -10.49
N GLY A 113 -0.62 -13.32 -11.01
CA GLY A 113 -1.00 -13.11 -12.41
C GLY A 113 -1.16 -11.62 -12.73
N GLN A 114 -1.82 -10.87 -11.85
CA GLN A 114 -1.95 -9.42 -12.00
C GLN A 114 -0.60 -8.67 -11.92
N TYR A 115 0.27 -9.08 -11.01
CA TYR A 115 1.61 -8.51 -10.85
C TYR A 115 2.48 -8.72 -12.10
N LEU A 116 2.48 -9.93 -12.67
CA LEU A 116 3.21 -10.22 -13.90
C LEU A 116 2.69 -9.39 -15.07
N ASN A 117 1.37 -9.25 -15.22
CA ASN A 117 0.78 -8.44 -16.28
C ASN A 117 1.24 -6.98 -16.23
N GLN A 118 1.46 -6.43 -15.04
CA GLN A 118 1.96 -5.06 -14.87
C GLN A 118 3.44 -4.90 -15.22
N ILE A 119 4.30 -5.88 -14.93
CA ILE A 119 5.73 -5.78 -15.28
C ILE A 119 5.94 -5.95 -16.79
N MET A 120 5.07 -6.71 -17.44
CA MET A 120 5.15 -7.02 -18.87
C MET A 120 4.45 -5.97 -19.78
N SER A 121 3.75 -4.98 -19.20
CA SER A 121 3.07 -3.89 -19.91
C SER A 121 3.86 -2.59 -19.90
#